data_AF-A0A7J3HD50-F1
#
_entry.id   AF-A0A7J3HD50-F1
#
_cell.length_a   1.000
_cell.length_b   1.000
_cell.length_c   1.000
_cell.angle_alpha   90.00
_cell.angle_beta   90.00
_cell.angle_gamma   90.00
#
_symmetry.space_group_name_H-M   'P 1'
#
loop_
_entity.id
_entity.type
_entity.pdbx_description
1 polymer ?
#
loop_
_entity_poly.entity_id
_entity_poly.type
_entity_poly.pdbx_seq_one_letter_code
_entity_poly.pdbx_strand_id
1 'polypeptide(L)'
;AGKSVKALYQALGIEVWGHSVSRMLSSLPENLRPGEELINKARELDRHYIPTRYPNFHPEGAPMDYYTKSDAERAIAHASEVIEHVRTKILQARPE
;
A
#
# COMPACT_ATOMS: atom_id res chain seq x y z
N ALA A 1 4.16 2.91 -0.90
CA ALA A 1 3.26 1.74 -1.04
C ALA A 1 2.51 1.71 -2.38
N GLY A 2 1.44 2.48 -2.61
CA GLY A 2 0.62 2.31 -3.84
C GLY A 2 1.40 2.38 -5.16
N LYS A 3 2.30 3.36 -5.30
CA LYS A 3 3.17 3.49 -6.49
C LYS A 3 4.14 2.30 -6.66
N SER A 4 4.69 1.76 -5.56
CA SER A 4 5.62 0.64 -5.66
C SER A 4 4.90 -0.62 -6.15
N VAL A 5 3.72 -0.93 -5.63
CA VAL A 5 2.94 -2.08 -6.10
C VAL A 5 2.58 -1.93 -7.59
N LYS A 6 2.21 -0.72 -8.04
CA LYS A 6 1.99 -0.44 -9.47
C LYS A 6 3.25 -0.65 -10.31
N ALA A 7 4.43 -0.32 -9.79
CA ALA A 7 5.69 -0.59 -10.50
C ALA A 7 5.96 -2.09 -10.66
N LEU A 8 5.57 -2.93 -9.70
CA LEU A 8 5.64 -4.39 -9.87
C LEU A 8 4.70 -4.86 -10.98
N TYR A 9 3.46 -4.37 -11.01
CA TYR A 9 2.54 -4.67 -12.12
C TYR A 9 3.11 -4.22 -13.47
N GLN A 10 3.69 -3.02 -13.53
CA GLN A 10 4.33 -2.51 -14.74
C GLN A 10 5.52 -3.38 -15.17
N ALA A 11 6.31 -3.90 -14.23
CA ALA A 11 7.40 -4.84 -14.52
C ALA A 11 6.89 -6.16 -15.11
N LEU A 12 5.65 -6.56 -14.82
CA LEU A 12 4.96 -7.72 -15.39
C LEU A 12 4.24 -7.40 -16.72
N GLY A 13 4.34 -6.15 -17.23
CA GLY A 13 3.62 -5.72 -18.42
C GLY A 13 2.11 -5.53 -18.22
N ILE A 14 1.66 -5.35 -16.97
CA ILE A 14 0.25 -5.20 -16.61
C ILE A 14 -0.02 -3.76 -16.16
N GLU A 15 -1.07 -3.15 -16.72
CA GLU A 15 -1.59 -1.88 -16.22
C GLU A 15 -2.65 -2.13 -15.13
N VAL A 16 -2.55 -1.41 -14.00
CA VAL A 16 -3.50 -1.53 -12.88
C VAL A 16 -4.03 -0.18 -12.42
N TRP A 17 -5.33 -0.15 -12.15
CA TRP A 17 -6.07 1.04 -11.75
C TRP A 17 -6.45 1.01 -10.27
N GLY A 18 -6.72 2.19 -9.70
CA GLY A 18 -7.17 2.33 -8.31
C GLY A 18 -6.06 2.63 -7.30
N HIS A 19 -6.46 2.66 -6.03
CA HIS A 19 -5.64 3.13 -4.90
C HIS A 19 -5.51 2.13 -3.76
N SER A 20 -6.28 1.03 -3.78
CA SER A 20 -6.19 0.00 -2.73
C SER A 20 -4.93 -0.84 -2.91
N VAL A 21 -3.95 -0.59 -2.03
CA VAL A 21 -2.70 -1.33 -1.94
C VAL A 21 -2.99 -2.78 -1.56
N SER A 22 -3.89 -3.03 -0.61
CA SER A 22 -4.21 -4.38 -0.16
C SER A 22 -4.85 -5.24 -1.26
N ARG A 23 -5.74 -4.65 -2.07
CA ARG A 23 -6.36 -5.33 -3.19
C ARG A 23 -5.35 -5.62 -4.30
N MET A 24 -4.50 -4.64 -4.65
CA MET A 24 -3.42 -4.87 -5.60
C MET A 24 -2.46 -5.97 -5.13
N LEU A 25 -2.04 -5.99 -3.86
CA LEU A 25 -1.19 -7.05 -3.33
C LEU A 25 -1.88 -8.43 -3.36
N SER A 26 -3.13 -8.51 -2.93
CA SER A 26 -3.90 -9.77 -2.92
C SER A 26 -4.14 -10.34 -4.32
N SER A 27 -4.19 -9.48 -5.34
CA SER A 27 -4.42 -9.87 -6.74
C SER A 27 -3.13 -10.19 -7.51
N LEU A 28 -1.95 -10.12 -6.89
CA LEU A 28 -0.70 -10.55 -7.53
C LEU A 28 -0.71 -12.06 -7.80
N PRO A 29 0.04 -12.56 -8.81
CA PRO A 29 0.33 -13.98 -8.97
C PRO A 29 0.90 -14.60 -7.69
N GLU A 30 0.61 -15.89 -7.45
CA GLU A 30 0.92 -16.56 -6.18
C GLU A 30 2.40 -16.49 -5.78
N ASN A 31 3.32 -16.61 -6.75
CA ASN A 31 4.76 -16.50 -6.52
C ASN A 31 5.25 -15.09 -6.14
N LEU A 32 4.45 -14.06 -6.41
CA LEU A 32 4.75 -12.64 -6.13
C LEU A 32 3.91 -12.07 -4.99
N ARG A 33 2.83 -12.76 -4.62
CA ARG A 33 1.90 -12.35 -3.58
C ARG A 33 2.56 -12.47 -2.20
N PRO A 34 2.51 -11.43 -1.35
CA PRO A 34 2.98 -11.55 0.02
C PRO A 34 2.01 -12.37 0.88
N GLY A 35 2.47 -12.75 2.08
CA GLY A 35 1.61 -13.34 3.10
C GLY A 35 0.53 -12.39 3.61
N GLU A 36 -0.45 -12.95 4.32
CA GLU A 36 -1.62 -12.22 4.83
C GLU A 36 -1.25 -11.08 5.79
N GLU A 37 -0.17 -11.22 6.56
CA GLU A 37 0.30 -10.18 7.47
C GLU A 37 0.59 -8.85 6.74
N LEU A 38 1.32 -8.90 5.61
CA LEU A 38 1.62 -7.69 4.85
C LEU A 38 0.38 -7.13 4.13
N ILE A 39 -0.57 -8.01 3.76
CA ILE A 39 -1.87 -7.58 3.21
C ILE A 39 -2.67 -6.84 4.28
N ASN A 40 -2.66 -7.29 5.54
CA ASN A 40 -3.29 -6.60 6.66
C ASN A 40 -2.67 -5.23 6.92
N LYS A 41 -1.34 -5.13 6.89
CA LYS A 41 -0.63 -3.83 6.96
C LYS A 41 -1.04 -2.90 5.81
N ALA A 42 -1.18 -3.43 4.60
CA ALA A 42 -1.67 -2.66 3.46
C ALA A 42 -3.14 -2.22 3.62
N ARG A 43 -3.99 -2.98 4.32
CA ARG A 43 -5.36 -2.55 4.65
C ARG A 43 -5.36 -1.36 5.60
N GLU A 44 -4.42 -1.28 6.55
CA GLU A 44 -4.24 -0.09 7.38
C GLU A 44 -3.85 1.12 6.51
N LEU A 45 -2.91 0.95 5.59
CA LEU A 45 -2.52 2.01 4.64
C LEU A 45 -3.69 2.51 3.78
N ASP A 46 -4.56 1.60 3.33
CA ASP A 46 -5.74 1.94 2.52
C ASP A 46 -6.70 2.87 3.28
N ARG A 47 -6.78 2.76 4.61
CA ARG A 47 -7.59 3.67 5.45
C ARG A 47 -7.09 5.10 5.44
N HIS A 48 -5.85 5.36 4.99
CA HIS A 48 -5.31 6.71 4.91
C HIS A 48 -5.56 7.40 3.56
N TYR A 49 -6.15 6.73 2.56
CA TYR A 49 -6.26 7.28 1.21
C TYR A 49 -7.19 8.50 1.09
N ILE A 50 -8.39 8.40 1.66
CA ILE A 50 -9.41 9.47 1.67
C ILE A 50 -9.36 10.30 2.96
N PRO A 51 -9.34 9.71 4.17
CA PRO A 51 -9.58 10.46 5.40
C PRO A 51 -8.49 11.48 5.73
N THR A 52 -7.26 11.28 5.26
CA THR A 52 -6.15 12.24 5.45
C THR A 52 -6.35 13.58 4.74
N ARG A 53 -7.29 13.68 3.80
CA ARG A 53 -7.40 14.84 2.88
C ARG A 53 -8.74 15.55 2.91
N TYR A 54 -9.79 14.88 3.35
CA TYR A 54 -11.15 15.39 3.22
C TYR A 54 -11.83 15.47 4.59
N PRO A 55 -12.13 16.68 5.11
CA PRO A 55 -12.77 16.86 6.41
C PRO A 55 -14.12 16.15 6.55
N ASN A 56 -14.89 16.02 5.46
CA ASN A 56 -16.20 15.37 5.44
C ASN A 56 -16.16 13.85 5.72
N PHE A 57 -14.98 13.26 5.92
CA PHE A 57 -14.84 11.88 6.38
C PHE A 57 -14.98 11.75 7.91
N HIS A 58 -14.88 12.86 8.64
CA HIS A 58 -14.98 12.92 10.09
C HIS A 58 -16.28 13.62 10.51
N PRO A 59 -16.87 13.27 11.68
CA PRO A 59 -18.07 13.95 12.16
C PRO A 59 -17.86 15.45 12.38
N GLU A 60 -16.66 15.85 12.83
CA GLU A 60 -16.29 17.23 13.13
C GLU A 60 -14.79 17.45 12.89
N GLY A 61 -14.31 18.70 12.87
CA GLY A 61 -12.88 19.01 12.80
C GLY A 61 -12.20 18.81 11.44
N ALA A 62 -10.87 18.91 11.42
CA ALA A 62 -10.02 18.71 10.26
C ALA A 62 -9.32 17.34 10.34
N PRO A 63 -8.87 16.76 9.20
CA PRO A 63 -8.15 15.50 9.20
C PRO A 63 -6.98 15.45 10.21
N MET A 64 -6.23 16.53 10.37
CA MET A 64 -5.09 16.59 11.30
C MET A 64 -5.46 16.33 12.77
N ASP A 65 -6.72 16.56 13.16
CA ASP A 65 -7.18 16.36 14.54
C ASP A 65 -7.32 14.87 14.90
N TYR A 66 -7.36 13.99 13.90
CA TYR A 66 -7.58 12.54 14.06
C TYR A 66 -6.31 11.70 13.90
N TYR A 67 -5.17 12.32 13.60
CA TYR A 67 -3.92 11.61 13.36
C TYR A 67 -2.90 11.91 14.45
N THR A 68 -2.42 10.86 15.09
CA THR A 68 -1.34 10.93 16.07
C THR A 68 0.02 10.68 15.41
N LYS A 69 1.09 11.05 16.12
CA LYS A 69 2.45 10.68 15.74
C LYS A 69 2.60 9.16 15.59
N SER A 70 1.96 8.38 16.47
CA SER A 70 2.03 6.91 16.42
C SER A 70 1.38 6.35 15.15
N ASP A 71 0.27 6.93 14.69
CA ASP A 71 -0.36 6.54 13.42
C ASP A 71 0.58 6.77 12.24
N ALA A 72 1.24 7.94 12.22
CA ALA A 72 2.21 8.27 11.18
C ALA A 72 3.41 7.32 11.17
N GLU A 73 3.98 7.00 12.34
CA GLU A 73 5.10 6.08 12.46
C GLU A 73 4.73 4.67 12.00
N ARG A 74 3.56 4.15 12.38
CA ARG A 74 3.08 2.84 11.90
C ARG A 74 2.83 2.82 10.40
N ALA A 75 2.21 3.88 9.86
CA ALA A 75 1.98 3.99 8.41
C ALA A 75 3.30 4.01 7.63
N ILE A 76 4.33 4.70 8.13
CA ILE A 76 5.67 4.70 7.52
C ILE A 76 6.29 3.30 7.56
N ALA A 77 6.22 2.62 8.71
CA ALA A 77 6.73 1.25 8.85
C ALA A 77 6.05 0.29 7.86
N HIS A 78 4.72 0.26 7.83
CA HIS A 78 3.95 -0.58 6.91
C HIS A 78 4.22 -0.26 5.45
N ALA A 79 4.33 1.03 5.10
CA ALA A 79 4.65 1.43 3.73
C ALA A 79 6.06 0.97 3.32
N SER A 80 7.02 0.99 4.25
CA SER A 80 8.40 0.55 4.03
C SER A 80 8.46 -0.95 3.77
N GLU A 81 7.74 -1.76 4.55
CA GLU A 81 7.65 -3.21 4.32
C GLU A 81 7.05 -3.55 2.96
N VAL A 82 5.99 -2.84 2.53
CA VAL A 82 5.39 -3.03 1.20
C VAL A 82 6.39 -2.68 0.09
N ILE A 83 7.17 -1.61 0.26
CA ILE A 83 8.20 -1.22 -0.73
C ILE A 83 9.30 -2.27 -0.81
N GLU A 84 9.74 -2.83 0.33
CA GLU A 84 10.80 -3.83 0.36
C GLU A 84 10.37 -5.16 -0.27
N HIS A 85 9.14 -5.61 0.01
CA HIS A 85 8.54 -6.77 -0.67
C HIS A 85 8.54 -6.57 -2.18
N VAL A 86 8.03 -5.43 -2.65
CA VAL A 86 8.00 -5.09 -4.08
C VAL A 86 9.39 -5.09 -4.68
N ARG A 87 10.38 -4.46 -4.03
CA ARG A 87 11.76 -4.39 -4.54
C ARG A 87 12.32 -5.79 -4.76
N THR A 88 12.15 -6.67 -3.77
CA THR A 88 12.61 -8.06 -3.85
C THR A 88 11.95 -8.81 -5.00
N LYS A 89 10.65 -8.59 -5.23
CA LYS A 89 9.89 -9.26 -6.30
C LYS A 89 10.18 -8.73 -7.70
N ILE A 90 10.47 -7.44 -7.87
CA ILE A 90 10.86 -6.88 -9.17
C ILE A 90 12.17 -7.50 -9.65
N LEU A 91 13.14 -7.69 -8.75
CA LEU A 91 14.42 -8.34 -9.08
C LEU A 91 14.24 -9.81 -9.51
N GLN A 92 13.21 -10.49 -9.00
CA GLN A 92 12.88 -11.87 -9.39
C GLN A 92 12.10 -11.94 -10.71
N ALA A 93 11.30 -10.92 -11.03
CA ALA A 93 10.43 -10.90 -12.21
C ALA A 93 11.18 -10.53 -13.51
N ARG A 94 12.39 -9.98 -13.42
CA ARG A 94 13.25 -9.64 -14.57
C ARG A 94 14.55 -10.46 -14.52
N PRO A 95 14.54 -11.73 -14.96
CA PRO A 95 15.79 -12.41 -15.27
C PRO A 95 16.47 -11.69 -16.44
N GLU A 96 17.78 -11.49 -16.35
CA GLU A 96 18.60 -10.90 -17.43
C GLU A 96 18.46 -11.64 -18.76
#